data_AF-A0A1D2REQ5-F1
#
_entry.id   AF-A0A1D2REQ5-F1
#
_cell.length_a   1.000
_cell.length_b   1.000
_cell.length_c   1.000
_cell.angle_alpha   90.00
_cell.angle_beta   90.00
_cell.angle_gamma   90.00
#
_symmetry.space_group_name_H-M   'P 1'
#
loop_
_entity.id
_entity.type
_entity.pdbx_description
1 polymer ?
#
loop_
_entity_poly.entity_id
_entity_poly.type
_entity_poly.pdbx_seq_one_letter_code
_entity_poly.pdbx_strand_id
1 'polypeptide(L)'
;MFEPWTGVYLIGALICFTVAYRTFFVKKNPSQSRKIFGLVSLFGGVICILDFLTQVAGPVMLSIYLQDIIGFLYPLTVFLFMLMPLTLQSKLENKTILRIMVLPLLIGLLPIICGEITGVENRNFNDIVFVKLIYNEIVYYIWLFLNAMPLVVMYYFFYKIFKLPDVRANADSMNRLETFVFAFTLLIFVGYVTAIAEVIYGTPPLSSVGVAVGISLAMGAFKVRHEKM
;
A
#
# COMPACT_ATOMS: atom_id res chain seq x y z
N MET A 1 -11.38 22.52 3.71
CA MET A 1 -12.83 22.56 3.43
C MET A 1 -13.33 21.13 3.53
N PHE A 2 -14.38 20.84 4.30
CA PHE A 2 -14.87 19.47 4.44
C PHE A 2 -15.84 19.16 3.30
N GLU A 3 -15.38 18.35 2.36
CA GLU A 3 -16.18 17.89 1.22
C GLU A 3 -16.69 16.47 1.50
N PRO A 4 -18.00 16.16 1.34
CA PRO A 4 -18.56 14.87 1.74
C PRO A 4 -17.86 13.65 1.14
N TRP A 5 -17.33 13.78 -0.08
CA TRP A 5 -16.61 12.70 -0.76
C TRP A 5 -15.32 12.30 -0.02
N THR A 6 -14.69 13.21 0.75
CA THR A 6 -13.48 12.91 1.54
C THR A 6 -13.72 11.86 2.64
N GLY A 7 -14.99 11.56 2.96
CA GLY A 7 -15.35 10.48 3.88
C GLY A 7 -14.89 9.10 3.42
N VAL A 8 -14.61 8.88 2.13
CA VAL A 8 -14.07 7.61 1.62
C VAL A 8 -12.71 7.25 2.24
N TYR A 9 -11.88 8.26 2.54
CA TYR A 9 -10.60 8.07 3.21
C TYR A 9 -10.78 7.57 4.64
N LEU A 10 -11.75 8.13 5.37
CA LEU A 10 -12.07 7.70 6.73
C LEU A 10 -12.59 6.25 6.74
N ILE A 11 -13.43 5.90 5.77
CA ILE A 11 -13.91 4.52 5.60
C ILE A 11 -12.72 3.58 5.35
N GLY A 12 -11.83 3.94 4.42
CA GLY A 12 -10.60 3.19 4.14
C GLY A 12 -9.72 3.02 5.39
N ALA A 13 -9.51 4.11 6.14
CA ALA A 13 -8.75 4.09 7.38
C ALA A 13 -9.38 3.18 8.45
N LEU A 14 -10.70 3.24 8.63
CA LEU A 14 -11.42 2.39 9.58
C LEU A 14 -11.30 0.90 9.25
N ILE A 15 -11.40 0.54 7.98
CA ILE A 15 -11.21 -0.85 7.54
C ILE A 15 -9.78 -1.30 7.88
N CYS A 16 -8.78 -0.53 7.45
CA CYS A 16 -7.36 -0.78 7.70
C CYS A 16 -7.02 -0.92 9.20
N PHE A 17 -7.52 0.00 10.04
CA PHE A 17 -7.28 -0.05 11.48
C PHE A 17 -8.04 -1.19 12.17
N THR A 18 -9.25 -1.54 11.72
CA THR A 18 -9.97 -2.71 12.24
C THR A 18 -9.17 -3.99 11.99
N VAL A 19 -8.60 -4.10 10.80
CA VAL A 19 -7.75 -5.22 10.40
C VAL A 19 -6.46 -5.28 11.23
N ALA A 20 -5.77 -4.14 11.39
CA ALA A 20 -4.57 -4.05 12.22
C ALA A 20 -4.88 -4.39 13.67
N TYR A 21 -5.97 -3.86 14.22
CA TYR A 21 -6.42 -4.11 15.58
C TYR A 21 -6.70 -5.59 15.84
N ARG A 22 -7.47 -6.24 14.96
CA ARG A 22 -7.75 -7.67 15.06
C ARG A 22 -6.46 -8.51 15.02
N THR A 23 -5.50 -8.09 14.22
CA THR A 23 -4.23 -8.80 14.07
C THR A 23 -3.35 -8.72 15.31
N PHE A 24 -3.22 -7.54 15.92
CA PHE A 24 -2.28 -7.32 17.03
C PHE A 24 -2.88 -7.52 18.42
N PHE A 25 -4.18 -7.24 18.60
CA PHE A 25 -4.80 -7.18 19.93
C PHE A 25 -5.84 -8.28 20.18
N VAL A 26 -6.59 -8.70 19.15
CA VAL A 26 -7.60 -9.76 19.33
C VAL A 26 -6.98 -11.14 19.24
N LYS A 27 -5.99 -11.30 18.36
CA LYS A 27 -5.40 -12.62 18.13
C LYS A 27 -4.25 -12.90 19.09
N LYS A 28 -4.37 -13.96 19.90
CA LYS A 28 -3.36 -14.34 20.91
C LYS A 28 -1.97 -14.65 20.34
N ASN A 29 -1.87 -15.36 19.20
CA ASN A 29 -0.61 -15.76 18.59
C ASN A 29 -0.62 -15.57 17.06
N PRO A 30 -0.48 -14.33 16.56
CA PRO A 30 -0.45 -14.08 15.12
C PRO A 30 0.87 -14.60 14.52
N SER A 31 0.77 -15.39 13.44
CA SER A 31 1.89 -15.79 12.59
C SER A 31 2.65 -14.57 12.04
N GLN A 32 3.92 -14.74 11.65
CA GLN A 32 4.74 -13.67 11.08
C GLN A 32 4.08 -12.98 9.87
N SER A 33 3.51 -13.74 8.93
CA SER A 33 2.79 -13.18 7.77
C SER A 33 1.62 -12.30 8.18
N ARG A 34 0.91 -12.67 9.27
CA ARG A 34 -0.17 -11.85 9.81
C ARG A 34 0.34 -10.59 10.49
N LYS A 35 1.43 -10.65 11.23
CA LYS A 35 2.04 -9.44 11.81
C LYS A 35 2.45 -8.46 10.72
N ILE A 36 3.07 -8.94 9.64
CA ILE A 36 3.40 -8.13 8.46
C ILE A 36 2.13 -7.55 7.83
N PHE A 37 1.10 -8.37 7.64
CA PHE A 37 -0.19 -7.92 7.13
C PHE A 37 -0.85 -6.84 8.01
N GLY A 38 -0.79 -6.98 9.33
CA GLY A 38 -1.27 -5.99 10.29
C GLY A 38 -0.48 -4.68 10.21
N LEU A 39 0.85 -4.75 9.99
CA LEU A 39 1.69 -3.56 9.78
C LEU A 39 1.35 -2.85 8.47
N VAL A 40 1.20 -3.61 7.37
CA VAL A 40 0.76 -3.09 6.07
C VAL A 40 -0.60 -2.39 6.19
N SER A 41 -1.54 -3.00 6.91
CA SER A 41 -2.86 -2.42 7.16
C SER A 41 -2.79 -1.17 8.04
N LEU A 42 -1.91 -1.16 9.05
CA LEU A 42 -1.69 0.02 9.87
C LEU A 42 -1.18 1.20 9.03
N PHE A 43 -0.15 0.97 8.19
CA PHE A 43 0.38 2.02 7.32
C PHE A 43 -0.62 2.46 6.26
N GLY A 44 -1.37 1.54 5.65
CA GLY A 44 -2.46 1.88 4.75
C GLY A 44 -3.52 2.77 5.41
N GLY A 45 -3.86 2.50 6.68
CA GLY A 45 -4.77 3.34 7.45
C GLY A 45 -4.21 4.73 7.75
N VAL A 46 -2.92 4.83 8.10
CA VAL A 46 -2.24 6.13 8.30
C VAL A 46 -2.22 6.92 7.00
N ILE A 47 -1.90 6.30 5.86
CA ILE A 47 -1.91 6.96 4.54
C ILE A 47 -3.31 7.52 4.23
N CYS A 48 -4.38 6.75 4.47
CA CYS A 48 -5.74 7.24 4.27
C CYS A 48 -6.06 8.47 5.15
N ILE A 49 -5.61 8.48 6.42
CA ILE A 49 -5.79 9.64 7.29
C ILE A 49 -4.99 10.84 6.79
N LEU A 50 -3.77 10.64 6.30
CA LEU A 50 -2.95 11.71 5.75
C LEU A 50 -3.60 12.32 4.50
N ASP A 51 -4.15 11.50 3.60
CA ASP A 51 -4.89 11.99 2.43
C ASP A 51 -6.15 12.77 2.83
N PHE A 52 -6.91 12.26 3.80
CA PHE A 52 -8.04 13.00 4.37
C PHE A 52 -7.59 14.37 4.90
N LEU A 53 -6.49 14.42 5.66
CA LEU A 53 -5.97 15.66 6.22
C LEU A 53 -5.48 16.62 5.12
N THR A 54 -4.86 16.12 4.05
CA THR A 54 -4.48 16.93 2.87
C THR A 54 -5.71 17.62 2.28
N GLN A 55 -6.81 16.87 2.08
CA GLN A 55 -8.04 17.43 1.50
C GLN A 55 -8.72 18.43 2.44
N VAL A 56 -8.75 18.14 3.75
CA VAL A 56 -9.35 19.03 4.74
C VAL A 56 -8.56 20.33 4.93
N ALA A 57 -7.23 20.24 4.94
CA ALA A 57 -6.33 21.38 5.11
C ALA A 57 -6.44 22.40 3.96
N GLY A 58 -6.78 21.95 2.75
CA GLY A 58 -6.87 22.80 1.57
C GLY A 58 -5.52 23.02 0.87
N PRO A 59 -5.39 24.00 -0.03
CA PRO A 59 -4.18 24.19 -0.84
C PRO A 59 -3.13 25.01 -0.07
N VAL A 60 -2.60 24.43 0.99
CA VAL A 60 -1.61 25.05 1.89
C VAL A 60 -0.34 24.21 1.99
N MET A 61 0.76 24.79 2.47
CA MET A 61 2.03 24.09 2.65
C MET A 61 1.93 22.83 3.51
N LEU A 62 1.01 22.81 4.49
CA LEU A 62 0.75 21.61 5.29
C LEU A 62 0.35 20.40 4.42
N SER A 63 -0.41 20.62 3.35
CA SER A 63 -0.84 19.57 2.43
C SER A 63 0.32 18.94 1.66
N ILE A 64 1.35 19.74 1.34
CA ILE A 64 2.61 19.25 0.75
C ILE A 64 3.32 18.34 1.76
N TYR A 65 3.53 18.80 3.00
CA TYR A 65 4.20 17.99 4.02
C TYR A 65 3.49 16.68 4.35
N LEU A 66 2.15 16.69 4.37
CA LEU A 66 1.37 15.46 4.57
C LEU A 66 1.58 14.46 3.43
N GLN A 67 1.67 14.95 2.20
CA GLN A 67 1.88 14.11 1.02
C GLN A 67 3.33 13.65 0.88
N ASP A 68 4.30 14.44 1.31
CA ASP A 68 5.70 14.00 1.46
C ASP A 68 5.83 12.82 2.43
N ILE A 69 5.08 12.86 3.56
CA ILE A 69 5.02 11.73 4.49
C ILE A 69 4.37 10.51 3.82
N ILE A 70 3.34 10.70 3.01
CA ILE A 70 2.73 9.59 2.23
C ILE A 70 3.75 9.01 1.25
N GLY A 71 4.46 9.84 0.48
CA GLY A 71 5.51 9.42 -0.45
C GLY A 71 6.64 8.63 0.24
N PHE A 72 6.89 8.91 1.52
CA PHE A 72 7.81 8.12 2.36
C PHE A 72 7.22 6.80 2.87
N LEU A 73 5.96 6.79 3.32
CA LEU A 73 5.30 5.62 3.88
C LEU A 73 4.88 4.60 2.81
N TYR A 74 4.61 5.05 1.60
CA TYR A 74 4.09 4.20 0.53
C TYR A 74 5.07 3.10 0.11
N PRO A 75 6.37 3.37 -0.15
CA PRO A 75 7.35 2.33 -0.46
C PRO A 75 7.50 1.33 0.69
N LEU A 76 7.47 1.78 1.95
CA LEU A 76 7.54 0.88 3.11
C LEU A 76 6.36 -0.09 3.13
N THR A 77 5.16 0.42 2.91
CA THR A 77 3.93 -0.38 2.87
C THR A 77 3.98 -1.43 1.76
N VAL A 78 4.37 -0.99 0.56
CA VAL A 78 4.49 -1.84 -0.63
C VAL A 78 5.54 -2.93 -0.40
N PHE A 79 6.75 -2.60 0.08
CA PHE A 79 7.80 -3.58 0.33
C PHE A 79 7.44 -4.58 1.44
N LEU A 80 6.83 -4.13 2.54
CA LEU A 80 6.35 -5.03 3.59
C LEU A 80 5.32 -6.02 3.05
N PHE A 81 4.42 -5.55 2.20
CA PHE A 81 3.44 -6.41 1.55
C PHE A 81 4.11 -7.47 0.68
N MET A 82 5.22 -7.12 0.00
CA MET A 82 6.01 -8.08 -0.79
C MET A 82 6.82 -9.10 0.02
N LEU A 83 7.01 -8.89 1.32
CA LEU A 83 7.66 -9.89 2.19
C LEU A 83 6.72 -11.06 2.55
N MET A 84 5.42 -10.89 2.35
CA MET A 84 4.40 -11.88 2.73
C MET A 84 4.49 -13.23 2.03
N PRO A 85 4.86 -13.32 0.73
CA PRO A 85 5.13 -14.59 0.09
C PRO A 85 6.41 -15.25 0.61
N LEU A 86 7.43 -14.45 0.96
CA LEU A 86 8.70 -14.98 1.50
C LEU A 86 8.50 -15.65 2.86
N THR A 87 7.62 -15.13 3.70
CA THR A 87 7.29 -15.76 5.00
C THR A 87 6.56 -17.10 4.87
N LEU A 88 6.10 -17.47 3.67
CA LEU A 88 5.58 -18.81 3.41
C LEU A 88 6.69 -19.84 3.16
N GLN A 89 7.86 -19.43 2.65
CA GLN A 89 8.95 -20.34 2.29
C GLN A 89 9.97 -20.52 3.41
N SER A 90 10.27 -19.45 4.15
CA SER A 90 11.27 -19.49 5.21
C SER A 90 10.96 -18.47 6.31
N LYS A 91 11.43 -18.74 7.52
CA LYS A 91 11.41 -17.74 8.59
C LYS A 91 12.34 -16.61 8.18
N LEU A 92 11.82 -15.40 8.03
CA LEU A 92 12.65 -14.24 7.74
C LEU A 92 13.50 -13.92 8.98
N GLU A 93 14.82 -14.03 8.84
CA GLU A 93 15.76 -13.60 9.87
C GLU A 93 15.77 -12.07 10.00
N ASN A 94 15.86 -11.57 11.23
CA ASN A 94 15.81 -10.12 11.53
C ASN A 94 16.83 -9.30 10.74
N LYS A 95 18.04 -9.82 10.51
CA LYS A 95 19.08 -9.16 9.71
C LYS A 95 18.70 -9.01 8.24
N THR A 96 17.99 -10.00 7.68
CA THR A 96 17.52 -10.00 6.29
C THR A 96 16.40 -8.99 6.11
N ILE A 97 15.46 -8.91 7.07
CA ILE A 97 14.39 -7.89 7.06
C ILE A 97 15.00 -6.49 7.06
N LEU A 98 15.94 -6.21 7.97
CA LEU A 98 16.61 -4.90 8.05
C LEU A 98 17.29 -4.52 6.74
N ARG A 99 18.01 -5.44 6.11
CA ARG A 99 18.66 -5.20 4.80
C ARG A 99 17.65 -4.89 3.71
N ILE A 100 16.51 -5.58 3.69
CA ILE A 100 15.46 -5.35 2.70
C ILE A 100 14.76 -4.00 2.95
N MET A 101 14.64 -3.55 4.20
CA MET A 101 14.01 -2.27 4.55
C MET A 101 14.85 -1.03 4.22
N VAL A 102 16.17 -1.16 4.02
CA VAL A 102 17.01 -0.02 3.62
C VAL A 102 16.58 0.54 2.26
N LEU A 103 16.29 -0.33 1.29
CA LEU A 103 15.89 0.10 -0.05
C LEU A 103 14.59 0.94 -0.08
N PRO A 104 13.45 0.51 0.51
CA PRO A 104 12.25 1.33 0.55
C PRO A 104 12.43 2.62 1.35
N LEU A 105 13.29 2.64 2.37
CA LEU A 105 13.62 3.88 3.07
C LEU A 105 14.30 4.88 2.13
N LEU A 106 15.29 4.44 1.35
CA LEU A 106 15.96 5.30 0.37
C LEU A 106 15.01 5.79 -0.71
N ILE A 107 14.15 4.91 -1.23
CA ILE A 107 13.12 5.27 -2.23
C ILE A 107 12.11 6.26 -1.64
N GLY A 108 11.66 6.04 -0.41
CA GLY A 108 10.71 6.93 0.27
C GLY A 108 11.27 8.29 0.67
N LEU A 109 12.60 8.43 0.77
CA LEU A 109 13.24 9.73 1.00
C LEU A 109 13.40 10.55 -0.28
N LEU A 110 13.36 9.91 -1.45
CA LEU A 110 13.54 10.58 -2.74
C LEU A 110 12.52 11.70 -3.00
N PRO A 111 11.20 11.54 -2.72
CA PRO A 111 10.21 12.60 -2.84
C PRO A 111 10.53 13.83 -1.99
N ILE A 112 10.98 13.59 -0.75
CA ILE A 112 11.28 14.63 0.23
C ILE A 112 12.54 15.40 -0.17
N ILE A 113 13.59 14.70 -0.61
CA ILE A 113 14.89 15.31 -0.94
C ILE A 113 14.83 16.05 -2.28
N CYS A 114 14.18 15.46 -3.28
CA CYS A 114 14.15 15.99 -4.64
C CYS A 114 12.94 16.89 -4.91
N GLY A 115 11.99 17.00 -3.97
CA GLY A 115 10.78 17.79 -4.11
C GLY A 115 9.84 17.23 -5.17
N GLU A 116 9.25 16.06 -4.90
CA GLU A 116 8.25 15.44 -5.79
C GLU A 116 7.03 16.34 -5.96
N ILE A 117 6.58 17.01 -4.89
CA ILE A 117 5.41 17.88 -4.92
C ILE A 117 5.89 19.32 -4.90
N THR A 118 5.66 20.02 -6.01
CA THR A 118 6.11 21.41 -6.22
C THR A 118 5.05 22.42 -5.83
N GLY A 119 3.81 21.99 -5.61
CA GLY A 119 2.72 22.87 -5.22
C GLY A 119 1.40 22.15 -4.99
N VAL A 120 0.42 22.90 -4.50
CA VAL A 120 -0.96 22.48 -4.27
C VAL A 120 -1.89 23.56 -4.78
N GLU A 121 -2.99 23.16 -5.39
CA GLU A 121 -4.03 24.08 -5.84
C GLU A 121 -5.42 23.50 -5.60
N ASN A 122 -6.42 24.38 -5.44
CA ASN A 122 -7.81 23.93 -5.45
C ASN A 122 -8.22 23.67 -6.90
N ARG A 123 -8.84 22.53 -7.13
CA ARG A 123 -9.47 22.22 -8.41
C ARG A 123 -10.93 21.86 -8.19
N ASN A 124 -11.73 22.10 -9.23
CA ASN A 124 -13.12 21.70 -9.29
C ASN A 124 -13.32 20.75 -10.48
N PHE A 125 -14.02 19.64 -10.25
CA PHE A 125 -14.51 18.74 -11.29
C PHE A 125 -15.98 18.41 -11.01
N ASN A 126 -16.89 18.84 -11.88
CA ASN A 126 -18.33 18.62 -11.74
C ASN A 126 -18.86 18.96 -10.32
N ASP A 127 -18.58 20.17 -9.85
CA ASP A 127 -18.95 20.70 -8.53
C ASP A 127 -18.26 20.04 -7.33
N ILE A 128 -17.32 19.11 -7.57
CA ILE A 128 -16.48 18.53 -6.54
C ILE A 128 -15.21 19.38 -6.41
N VAL A 129 -15.03 20.00 -5.25
CA VAL A 129 -13.79 20.72 -4.90
C VAL A 129 -12.81 19.74 -4.26
N PHE A 130 -11.55 19.80 -4.65
CA PHE A 130 -10.49 19.00 -4.06
C PHE A 130 -9.13 19.69 -4.16
N VAL A 131 -8.19 19.25 -3.31
CA VAL A 131 -6.78 19.67 -3.37
C VAL A 131 -6.08 18.83 -4.41
N LYS A 132 -5.67 19.47 -5.49
CA LYS A 132 -4.84 18.91 -6.55
C LYS A 132 -3.37 19.12 -6.20
N LEU A 133 -2.59 18.06 -6.36
CA LEU A 133 -1.15 18.07 -6.18
C LEU A 133 -0.46 18.41 -7.51
N ILE A 134 0.52 19.29 -7.45
CA ILE A 134 1.37 19.64 -8.59
C ILE A 134 2.68 18.90 -8.41
N TYR A 135 2.96 18.00 -9.34
CA TYR A 135 4.11 17.11 -9.26
C TYR A 135 5.27 17.62 -10.11
N ASN A 136 6.49 17.47 -9.60
CA ASN A 136 7.68 17.36 -10.42
C ASN A 136 7.66 16.00 -11.12
N GLU A 137 7.15 15.99 -12.36
CA GLU A 137 6.92 14.76 -13.12
C GLU A 137 8.18 13.88 -13.23
N ILE A 138 9.37 14.47 -13.38
CA ILE A 138 10.62 13.70 -13.49
C ILE A 138 10.88 12.91 -12.20
N VAL A 139 10.80 13.59 -11.05
CA VAL A 139 11.01 12.96 -9.74
C VAL A 139 9.93 11.92 -9.48
N TYR A 140 8.67 12.25 -9.78
CA TYR A 140 7.54 11.35 -9.65
C TYR A 140 7.72 10.06 -10.48
N TYR A 141 8.11 10.17 -11.76
CA TYR A 141 8.32 9.01 -12.62
C TYR A 141 9.50 8.14 -12.15
N ILE A 142 10.59 8.76 -11.68
CA ILE A 142 11.71 8.03 -11.08
C ILE A 142 11.25 7.29 -9.83
N TRP A 143 10.52 7.97 -8.94
CA TRP A 143 10.00 7.37 -7.72
C TRP A 143 9.03 6.21 -8.02
N LEU A 144 8.12 6.39 -8.97
CA LEU A 144 7.18 5.36 -9.40
C LEU A 144 7.89 4.15 -10.01
N PHE A 145 8.91 4.39 -10.83
CA PHE A 145 9.73 3.34 -11.43
C PHE A 145 10.51 2.54 -10.38
N LEU A 146 11.13 3.23 -9.41
CA LEU A 146 11.83 2.58 -8.31
C LEU A 146 10.87 1.76 -7.42
N ASN A 147 9.64 2.24 -7.21
CA ASN A 147 8.59 1.47 -6.53
C ASN A 147 8.05 0.30 -7.36
N ALA A 148 8.22 0.31 -8.68
CA ALA A 148 7.81 -0.78 -9.56
C ALA A 148 8.81 -1.96 -9.56
N MET A 149 10.12 -1.70 -9.42
CA MET A 149 11.15 -2.75 -9.47
C MET A 149 10.90 -3.94 -8.52
N PRO A 150 10.50 -3.72 -7.25
CA PRO A 150 10.28 -4.81 -6.32
C PRO A 150 9.09 -5.69 -6.73
N LEU A 151 8.12 -5.17 -7.51
CA LEU A 151 7.01 -5.96 -8.05
C LEU A 151 7.52 -7.11 -8.93
N VAL A 152 8.51 -6.82 -9.78
CA VAL A 152 9.14 -7.83 -10.66
C VAL A 152 9.78 -8.94 -9.82
N VAL A 153 10.52 -8.54 -8.79
CA VAL A 153 11.16 -9.47 -7.84
C VAL A 153 10.11 -10.34 -7.15
N MET A 154 8.97 -9.75 -6.78
CA MET A 154 7.92 -10.47 -6.09
C MET A 154 7.17 -11.46 -6.99
N TYR A 155 6.88 -11.11 -8.26
CA TYR A 155 6.35 -12.08 -9.22
C TYR A 155 7.33 -13.23 -9.49
N TYR A 156 8.62 -12.95 -9.50
CA TYR A 156 9.65 -13.99 -9.55
C TYR A 156 9.60 -14.93 -8.33
N PHE A 157 9.37 -14.40 -7.13
CA PHE A 157 9.18 -15.22 -5.93
C PHE A 157 7.89 -16.02 -5.97
N PHE A 158 6.77 -15.45 -6.41
CA PHE A 158 5.53 -16.21 -6.61
C PHE A 158 5.76 -17.39 -7.56
N TYR A 159 6.42 -17.17 -8.69
CA TYR A 159 6.76 -18.22 -9.63
C TYR A 159 7.57 -19.36 -8.97
N LYS A 160 8.52 -19.02 -8.09
CA LYS A 160 9.26 -20.02 -7.31
C LYS A 160 8.36 -20.76 -6.32
N ILE A 161 7.47 -20.07 -5.61
CA ILE A 161 6.53 -20.68 -4.64
C ILE A 161 5.58 -21.65 -5.36
N PHE A 162 5.05 -21.29 -6.53
CA PHE A 162 4.19 -22.15 -7.35
C PHE A 162 4.88 -23.45 -7.82
N LYS A 163 6.21 -23.49 -7.84
CA LYS A 163 6.99 -24.67 -8.20
C LYS A 163 7.30 -25.60 -7.03
N LEU A 164 7.05 -25.18 -5.79
CA LEU A 164 7.37 -26.00 -4.63
C LEU A 164 6.46 -27.26 -4.56
N PRO A 165 7.02 -28.45 -4.27
CA PRO A 165 6.24 -29.70 -4.27
C PRO A 165 5.08 -29.72 -3.27
N ASP A 166 5.28 -29.14 -2.09
CA ASP A 166 4.30 -29.03 -1.01
C ASP A 166 3.13 -28.10 -1.35
N VAL A 167 3.38 -27.04 -2.14
CA VAL A 167 2.34 -26.16 -2.68
C VAL A 167 1.55 -26.87 -3.79
N ARG A 168 2.24 -27.54 -4.71
CA ARG A 168 1.60 -28.28 -5.83
C ARG A 168 0.78 -29.48 -5.39
N ALA A 169 1.21 -30.16 -4.33
CA ALA A 169 0.49 -31.31 -3.79
C ALA A 169 -0.78 -30.93 -3.00
N ASN A 170 -0.98 -29.65 -2.65
CA ASN A 170 -2.14 -29.20 -1.89
C ASN A 170 -2.99 -28.18 -2.67
N ALA A 171 -4.13 -28.64 -3.19
CA ALA A 171 -5.09 -27.82 -3.94
C ALA A 171 -5.56 -26.57 -3.16
N ASP A 172 -5.75 -26.67 -1.85
CA ASP A 172 -6.16 -25.54 -1.02
C ASP A 172 -5.05 -24.49 -0.86
N SER A 173 -3.78 -24.91 -0.76
CA SER A 173 -2.65 -23.98 -0.77
C SER A 173 -2.51 -23.29 -2.13
N MET A 174 -2.69 -24.04 -3.22
CA MET A 174 -2.63 -23.52 -4.59
C MET A 174 -3.69 -22.44 -4.82
N ASN A 175 -4.96 -22.75 -4.55
CA ASN A 175 -6.07 -21.81 -4.74
C ASN A 175 -5.90 -20.52 -3.93
N ARG A 176 -5.40 -20.61 -2.69
CA ARG A 176 -5.13 -19.43 -1.85
C ARG A 176 -4.01 -18.57 -2.41
N LEU A 177 -2.94 -19.20 -2.90
CA LEU A 177 -1.83 -18.48 -3.51
C LEU A 177 -2.27 -17.80 -4.81
N GLU A 178 -3.04 -18.47 -5.67
CA GLU A 178 -3.64 -17.89 -6.87
C GLU A 178 -4.55 -16.71 -6.54
N THR A 179 -5.42 -16.85 -5.54
CA THR A 179 -6.31 -15.76 -5.09
C THR A 179 -5.51 -14.58 -4.56
N PHE A 180 -4.45 -14.84 -3.78
CA PHE A 180 -3.57 -13.78 -3.27
C PHE A 180 -2.84 -13.06 -4.40
N VAL A 181 -2.26 -13.81 -5.34
CA VAL A 181 -1.58 -13.26 -6.52
C VAL A 181 -2.55 -12.42 -7.34
N PHE A 182 -3.76 -12.91 -7.59
CA PHE A 182 -4.79 -12.17 -8.32
C PHE A 182 -5.20 -10.88 -7.60
N ALA A 183 -5.49 -10.95 -6.30
CA ALA A 183 -5.82 -9.76 -5.50
C ALA A 183 -4.68 -8.75 -5.48
N PHE A 184 -3.44 -9.23 -5.41
CA PHE A 184 -2.23 -8.42 -5.48
C PHE A 184 -2.05 -7.75 -6.85
N THR A 185 -2.25 -8.48 -7.95
CA THR A 185 -2.21 -7.93 -9.30
C THR A 185 -3.28 -6.86 -9.49
N LEU A 186 -4.49 -7.11 -9.00
CA LEU A 186 -5.59 -6.15 -9.05
C LEU A 186 -5.27 -4.89 -8.24
N LEU A 187 -4.72 -5.03 -7.03
CA LEU A 187 -4.27 -3.91 -6.18
C LEU A 187 -3.28 -3.02 -6.95
N ILE A 188 -2.26 -3.61 -7.59
CA ILE A 188 -1.27 -2.85 -8.37
C ILE A 188 -1.93 -2.15 -9.52
N PHE A 189 -2.75 -2.87 -10.29
CA PHE A 189 -3.40 -2.29 -11.45
C PHE A 189 -4.25 -1.07 -11.05
N VAL A 190 -5.08 -1.22 -10.02
CA VAL A 190 -5.89 -0.13 -9.47
C VAL A 190 -5.01 1.02 -8.98
N GLY A 191 -3.95 0.73 -8.21
CA GLY A 191 -3.05 1.73 -7.66
C GLY A 191 -2.28 2.51 -8.74
N TYR A 192 -1.81 1.85 -9.80
CA TYR A 192 -1.13 2.53 -10.91
C TYR A 192 -2.11 3.34 -11.77
N VAL A 193 -3.31 2.81 -12.04
CA VAL A 193 -4.33 3.53 -12.81
C VAL A 193 -4.77 4.80 -12.08
N THR A 194 -4.97 4.73 -10.76
CA THR A 194 -5.31 5.92 -9.96
C THR A 194 -4.15 6.90 -9.86
N ALA A 195 -2.91 6.43 -9.66
CA ALA A 195 -1.72 7.28 -9.71
C ALA A 195 -1.55 8.01 -11.05
N ILE A 196 -1.75 7.31 -12.17
CA ILE A 196 -1.72 7.92 -13.50
C ILE A 196 -2.84 8.95 -13.64
N ALA A 197 -4.03 8.66 -13.11
CA ALA A 197 -5.14 9.62 -13.15
C ALA A 197 -4.87 10.87 -12.29
N GLU A 198 -4.23 10.71 -11.14
CA GLU A 198 -3.82 11.79 -10.25
C GLU A 198 -2.81 12.73 -10.94
N VAL A 199 -1.84 12.19 -11.68
CA VAL A 199 -0.84 13.01 -12.37
C VAL A 199 -1.36 13.62 -13.67
N ILE A 200 -1.96 12.81 -14.56
CA ILE A 200 -2.35 13.26 -15.89
C ILE A 200 -3.65 14.07 -15.85
N TYR A 201 -4.66 13.54 -15.17
CA TYR A 201 -5.98 14.16 -15.12
C TYR A 201 -6.13 15.07 -13.91
N GLY A 202 -5.18 15.05 -12.96
CA GLY A 202 -5.24 15.86 -11.74
C GLY A 202 -6.48 15.53 -10.93
N THR A 203 -6.81 14.24 -10.79
CA THR A 203 -7.87 13.75 -9.90
C THR A 203 -7.41 13.81 -8.43
N PRO A 204 -8.33 13.79 -7.46
CA PRO A 204 -7.94 13.63 -6.06
C PRO A 204 -7.12 12.34 -5.84
N PRO A 205 -6.26 12.30 -4.80
CA PRO A 205 -5.43 11.14 -4.49
C PRO A 205 -6.30 9.98 -3.99
N LEU A 206 -6.84 9.16 -4.88
CA LEU A 206 -7.73 8.04 -4.58
C LEU A 206 -6.98 6.71 -4.51
N SER A 207 -5.70 6.70 -4.87
CA SER A 207 -4.79 5.56 -4.80
C SER A 207 -4.76 4.92 -3.40
N SER A 208 -4.81 5.70 -2.33
CA SER A 208 -4.85 5.18 -0.94
C SER A 208 -6.08 4.35 -0.61
N VAL A 209 -7.25 4.74 -1.13
CA VAL A 209 -8.52 4.01 -0.94
C VAL A 209 -8.46 2.69 -1.70
N GLY A 210 -7.97 2.71 -2.94
CA GLY A 210 -7.73 1.51 -3.74
C GLY A 210 -6.78 0.53 -3.03
N VAL A 211 -5.72 1.07 -2.41
CA VAL A 211 -4.77 0.29 -1.62
C VAL A 211 -5.43 -0.32 -0.37
N ALA A 212 -6.25 0.45 0.37
CA ALA A 212 -6.98 -0.04 1.54
C ALA A 212 -7.95 -1.20 1.20
N VAL A 213 -8.68 -1.09 0.08
CA VAL A 213 -9.58 -2.14 -0.40
C VAL A 213 -8.79 -3.39 -0.80
N GLY A 214 -7.71 -3.23 -1.58
CA GLY A 214 -6.94 -4.38 -2.03
C GLY A 214 -6.17 -5.08 -0.91
N ILE A 215 -5.65 -4.34 0.08
CA ILE A 215 -5.09 -4.94 1.32
C ILE A 215 -6.17 -5.80 1.99
N SER A 216 -7.38 -5.27 2.15
CA SER A 216 -8.49 -5.98 2.80
C SER A 216 -8.90 -7.25 2.06
N LEU A 217 -8.94 -7.23 0.73
CA LEU A 217 -9.20 -8.41 -0.10
C LEU A 217 -8.07 -9.45 0.02
N ALA A 218 -6.82 -9.00 0.03
CA ALA A 218 -5.67 -9.86 0.24
C ALA A 218 -5.69 -10.55 1.63
N MET A 219 -6.24 -9.88 2.67
CA MET A 219 -6.46 -10.50 3.99
C MET A 219 -7.39 -11.71 3.91
N GLY A 220 -8.52 -11.55 3.20
CA GLY A 220 -9.53 -12.59 3.06
C GLY A 220 -8.97 -13.83 2.37
N ALA A 221 -8.12 -13.62 1.37
CA ALA A 221 -7.45 -14.67 0.62
C ALA A 221 -6.37 -15.42 1.43
N PHE A 222 -5.64 -14.72 2.31
CA PHE A 222 -4.46 -15.26 3.00
C PHE A 222 -4.77 -16.03 4.31
N LYS A 223 -5.98 -16.60 4.49
CA LYS A 223 -6.23 -17.50 5.63
C LYS A 223 -5.24 -18.67 5.57
N VAL A 224 -4.30 -18.79 6.52
CA VAL A 224 -3.30 -19.88 6.54
C VAL A 224 -3.84 -21.08 7.32
N ARG A 225 -3.53 -22.27 6.80
CA ARG A 225 -3.98 -23.66 7.05
C ARG A 225 -4.14 -24.16 8.50
N HIS A 226 -3.88 -23.38 9.55
CA HIS A 226 -3.88 -23.87 10.94
C HIS A 226 -4.70 -23.06 11.95
N GLU A 227 -5.60 -22.20 11.49
CA GLU A 227 -6.49 -21.49 12.39
C GLU A 227 -7.87 -22.13 12.39
N LYS A 228 -8.05 -23.13 13.27
CA LYS A 228 -9.37 -23.38 13.83
C LYS A 228 -9.74 -22.16 14.68
N MET A 229 -11.00 -21.75 14.57
CA MET A 229 -11.60 -20.68 15.36
C MET A 229 -11.33 -20.89 16.85
#